data_AF-A0A2W4KIK7-F1
#
_entry.id   AF-A0A2W4KIK7-F1
#
_cell.length_a   1.000
_cell.length_b   1.000
_cell.length_c   1.000
_cell.angle_alpha   90.00
_cell.angle_beta   90.00
_cell.angle_gamma   90.00
#
_symmetry.space_group_name_H-M   'P 1'
#
loop_
_entity.id
_entity.type
_entity.pdbx_description
1 polymer ?
#
loop_
_entity_poly.entity_id
_entity_poly.type
_entity_poly.pdbx_seq_one_letter_code
_entity_poly.pdbx_strand_id
1 'polypeptide(L)' 'MDIPPTATLIPTGDAWLHADTVIPPRPGGVVGFAHGRGPSRHSPRNRAGAGGLNRPGMHTGRADLH' A
#
# COMPACT_ATOMS: atom_id res chain seq x y z
N MET A 1 8.43 -11.35 -9.86
CA MET A 1 8.19 -12.16 -8.65
C MET A 1 7.09 -11.44 -7.88
N ASP A 2 5.92 -12.05 -7.72
CA ASP A 2 4.83 -11.40 -6.99
C ASP A 2 5.13 -11.45 -5.50
N ILE A 3 5.60 -10.33 -4.96
CA ILE A 3 5.90 -10.19 -3.53
C ILE A 3 4.55 -10.02 -2.81
N PRO A 4 4.21 -10.90 -1.86
CA PRO A 4 2.96 -10.78 -1.15
C PRO A 4 2.94 -9.51 -0.29
N PRO A 5 1.78 -8.84 -0.14
CA PRO A 5 1.66 -7.71 0.75
C PRO A 5 1.87 -8.12 2.21
N THR A 6 2.52 -7.25 2.97
CA THR A 6 2.75 -7.39 4.41
C THR A 6 1.88 -6.39 5.17
N ALA A 7 1.15 -6.86 6.18
CA ALA A 7 0.43 -5.97 7.09
C ALA A 7 1.42 -5.13 7.90
N THR A 8 1.29 -3.82 7.83
CA THR A 8 2.20 -2.82 8.41
C THR A 8 1.39 -1.83 9.24
N LEU A 9 1.92 -1.49 10.42
CA LEU A 9 1.41 -0.39 11.24
C LEU A 9 2.30 0.82 11.03
N ILE A 10 1.70 1.93 10.59
CA ILE A 10 2.40 3.19 10.35
C ILE A 10 1.96 4.18 11.43
N PRO A 11 2.87 4.73 12.24
CA PRO A 11 2.52 5.74 13.23
C PRO A 11 2.10 7.05 12.53
N THR A 12 0.97 7.62 12.93
CA THR A 12 0.42 8.87 12.38
C THR A 12 -0.11 9.76 13.51
N GLY A 13 0.77 10.55 14.14
CA GLY A 13 0.42 11.34 15.32
C GLY A 13 -0.02 10.44 16.48
N ASP A 14 -1.22 10.67 17.00
CA ASP A 14 -1.80 9.90 18.12
C ASP A 14 -2.53 8.61 17.68
N ALA A 15 -2.42 8.24 16.39
CA ALA A 15 -3.09 7.09 15.81
C ALA A 15 -2.10 6.14 15.11
N TRP A 16 -2.55 4.90 14.91
CA TRP A 16 -1.86 3.90 14.09
C TRP A 16 -2.66 3.64 12.81
N LEU A 17 -1.98 3.76 11.67
CA LEU A 17 -2.55 3.49 10.37
C LEU A 17 -2.21 2.06 9.94
N HIS A 18 -3.24 1.25 9.73
CA HIS A 18 -3.10 -0.09 9.15
C HIS A 18 -2.91 0.01 7.63
N ALA A 19 -1.84 -0.60 7.12
CA ALA A 19 -1.53 -0.62 5.71
C ALA A 19 -1.07 -2.01 5.23
N ASP A 20 -1.40 -2.35 3.98
CA ASP A 20 -0.78 -3.47 3.27
C ASP A 20 0.37 -2.92 2.41
N THR A 21 1.61 -3.31 2.69
CA THR A 21 2.80 -2.82 1.98
C THR A 21 3.48 -3.90 1.14
N VAL A 22 4.08 -3.51 0.02
CA VAL A 22 4.97 -4.35 -0.79
C VAL A 22 6.27 -3.61 -1.02
N ILE A 23 7.36 -4.13 -0.47
CA ILE A 23 8.70 -3.55 -0.61
C ILE A 23 9.51 -4.46 -1.57
N PRO A 24 9.82 -3.99 -2.79
CA PRO A 24 10.70 -4.73 -3.69
C PRO A 24 12.18 -4.66 -3.25
N PRO A 25 13.05 -5.57 -3.71
CA PRO A 25 14.45 -5.67 -3.24
C PRO A 25 15.33 -4.42 -3.49
N ARG A 26 14.99 -3.61 -4.49
CA ARG A 26 15.66 -2.34 -4.80
C ARG A 26 14.59 -1.28 -5.09
N PRO A 27 13.99 -0.67 -4.07
CA PRO A 27 12.90 0.26 -4.27
C PRO A 27 13.40 1.57 -4.89
N GLY A 28 12.82 1.97 -6.03
CA GLY A 28 13.15 3.24 -6.70
C GLY A 28 12.37 4.45 -6.18
N GLY A 29 11.38 4.22 -5.32
CA GLY A 29 10.47 5.23 -4.79
C GLY A 29 9.32 4.59 -4.02
N VAL A 30 8.49 5.40 -3.35
CA VAL A 30 7.34 4.97 -2.54
C VAL A 30 6.06 5.63 -3.05
N VAL A 31 5.01 4.83 -3.24
CA VAL A 31 3.65 5.29 -3.58
C VAL A 31 2.66 4.83 -2.53
N GLY A 32 2.04 5.78 -1.84
CA GLY A 32 0.96 5.53 -0.88
C GLY A 32 -0.42 5.68 -1.52
N PHE A 33 -1.29 4.69 -1.33
CA PHE A 33 -2.71 4.75 -1.64
C PHE A 33 -3.48 4.89 -0.33
N ALA A 34 -4.16 6.01 -0.15
CA ALA A 34 -4.98 6.27 1.01
C ALA A 34 -6.45 6.34 0.60
N HIS A 35 -7.29 5.54 1.25
CA HIS A 35 -8.71 5.46 0.94
C HIS A 35 -9.54 6.13 2.05
N GLY A 36 -10.34 7.15 1.71
CA GLY A 36 -11.28 7.81 2.64
C GLY A 36 -12.64 7.13 2.68
N ARG A 37 -13.73 7.84 3.06
CA ARG A 37 -15.10 7.26 3.07
C ARG A 37 -15.48 6.64 1.70
N GLY A 38 -15.56 5.31 1.65
CA GLY A 38 -15.84 4.49 0.45
C GLY A 38 -15.28 3.06 0.58
N PRO A 39 -15.25 2.23 -0.47
CA PRO A 39 -14.78 0.84 -0.37
C PRO A 39 -13.28 0.73 -0.06
N SER A 40 -12.99 0.08 1.07
CA SER A 40 -11.71 -0.22 1.76
C SER A 40 -10.48 -0.57 0.87
N ARG A 41 -9.29 -0.68 1.47
CA ARG A 41 -7.99 -1.15 0.96
C ARG A 41 -8.03 -2.43 0.11
N HIS A 42 -9.13 -3.18 0.19
CA HIS A 42 -9.47 -4.31 -0.66
C HIS A 42 -10.06 -3.93 -2.04
N SER A 43 -10.17 -2.64 -2.36
CA SER A 43 -10.66 -2.14 -3.64
C SER A 43 -9.86 -2.76 -4.81
N PRO A 44 -10.54 -3.43 -5.77
CA PRO A 44 -9.89 -4.05 -6.92
C PRO A 44 -9.02 -3.08 -7.72
N ARG A 45 -9.43 -1.80 -7.80
CA ARG A 45 -8.71 -0.75 -8.52
C ARG A 45 -7.36 -0.42 -7.87
N ASN A 46 -7.31 -0.30 -6.55
CA ASN A 46 -6.07 0.00 -5.83
C ASN A 46 -5.13 -1.20 -5.82
N ARG A 47 -5.66 -2.44 -5.76
CA ARG A 47 -4.85 -3.65 -5.89
C ARG A 47 -4.21 -3.75 -7.29
N ALA A 48 -4.97 -3.47 -8.34
CA ALA A 48 -4.47 -3.47 -9.72
C ALA A 48 -3.39 -2.39 -9.92
N GLY A 49 -3.61 -1.16 -9.43
CA GLY A 49 -2.64 -0.07 -9.49
C GLY A 49 -1.33 -0.40 -8.75
N ALA A 50 -1.42 -0.89 -7.51
CA ALA A 50 -0.25 -1.30 -6.74
C ALA A 50 0.54 -2.42 -7.43
N GLY A 51 -0.16 -3.43 -7.98
CA GLY A 51 0.48 -4.49 -8.76
C GLY A 51 1.23 -3.98 -9.99
N GLY A 52 0.68 -2.98 -10.69
CA GLY A 52 1.35 -2.33 -11.82
C GLY A 52 2.62 -1.58 -11.44
N LEU A 53 2.66 -0.95 -10.27
CA LEU A 53 3.80 -0.18 -9.75
C LEU A 53 4.88 -1.05 -9.09
N ASN A 54 4.51 -2.18 -8.49
CA ASN A 54 5.48 -3.12 -7.93
C ASN A 54 6.37 -3.75 -9.01
N ARG A 55 5.82 -4.00 -10.22
CA ARG A 55 6.55 -4.59 -11.35
C ARG A 55 7.81 -3.81 -11.77
N PRO A 56 7.78 -2.48 -11.93
CA PRO A 56 8.98 -1.68 -12.18
C PRO A 56 9.82 -1.41 -10.91
N GLY A 57 9.49 -1.98 -9.75
CA GLY A 57 10.29 -1.84 -8.53
C GLY A 57 9.91 -0.68 -7.62
N MET A 58 8.67 -0.18 -7.67
CA MET A 58 8.19 0.79 -6.68
C MET A 58 7.69 0.10 -5.42
N HIS A 59 7.98 0.68 -4.26
CA HIS A 59 7.32 0.32 -3.01
C HIS A 59 5.91 0.88 -3.01
N THR A 60 4.90 0.05 -2.73
CA THR A 60 3.52 0.48 -2.58
C THR A 60 2.96 0.19 -1.19
N GLY A 61 2.14 1.11 -0.67
CA GLY A 61 1.39 0.93 0.57
C GLY A 61 -0.08 1.28 0.38
N ARG A 62 -1.00 0.48 0.91
CA ARG A 62 -2.45 0.72 0.81
C ARG A 62 -3.07 0.80 2.20
N ALA A 63 -3.66 1.94 2.54
CA ALA A 63 -4.19 2.21 3.87
C ALA A 63 -5.65 2.69 3.83
N ASP A 64 -6.39 2.37 4.90
CA ASP A 64 -7.75 2.86 5.14
C ASP A 64 -7.71 4.05 6.10
N LEU A 65 -8.29 5.19 5.69
CA LEU A 65 -8.46 6.39 6.50
C LEU A 65 -9.93 6.46 6.95
N HIS A 66 -10.18 6.11 8.21
CA HIS A 66 -11.50 6.19 8.85
C HIS A 66 -11.64 7.48 9.66
#